data_AF-A0A837HSP7-F1
#
_entry.id   AF-A0A837HSP7-F1
#
_cell.length_a   1.000
_cell.length_b   1.000
_cell.length_c   1.000
_cell.angle_alpha   90.00
_cell.angle_beta   90.00
_cell.angle_gamma   90.00
#
_symmetry.space_group_name_H-M   'P 1'
#
loop_
_entity.id
_entity.type
_entity.pdbx_description
1 polymer ?
#
loop_
_entity_poly.entity_id
_entity_poly.type
_entity_poly.pdbx_seq_one_letter_code
_entity_poly.pdbx_strand_id
1 'polypeptide(L)'
;MTKIEFEVMIYFQMRILRLFLTSLLVFSLSTYVYFANPGVAAAATLNPTFEVMLPDVNPSTSSDMTFTITNPVDSMKVTTTTISIPAGWIIASGNTFSKEAEIGSGSFTASIYGEETTFYFKVINNADLGVHSNRFTVDFDDPNIDPIDDYIDGDSTTGYTLTLDAPPAEYDFLSLPTTTVFTLKGTVEGRNFLTTPVVQGDYTWIADFTGVDGTHAQDTWTPTIPASLTPEGENVTTTFSDGSSVTFASVEVGGGTTQATSELAPKDVGVGQFQLAGGQYYDFTLTKDTKIACPCTVTLSYDPKTTDKPSIYHLEDGKWVDVTTSFDKEKFTVTGTVSSFSWFAVGQPNFSIDWRLPLERPNGRESVFSKRIQILPIIFSLLDADGQYVERDDVTVQVLNSSGEVVSEFSPRLILRDGKFYIAMLKVHQLHLPAGEYTTKVQVGNTTVSPTIDFILK
;
A
#
# COMPACT_ATOMS: atom_id res chain seq x y z
N MET A 1 -41.24 -11.06 -99.34
CA MET A 1 -40.98 -9.93 -98.43
C MET A 1 -40.74 -8.70 -99.29
N THR A 2 -41.61 -7.70 -99.20
CA THR A 2 -41.46 -6.46 -99.99
C THR A 2 -40.36 -5.59 -99.38
N LYS A 3 -39.73 -4.73 -100.18
CA LYS A 3 -38.65 -3.83 -99.70
C LYS A 3 -39.07 -3.02 -98.45
N ILE A 4 -40.35 -2.69 -98.36
CA ILE A 4 -40.95 -1.97 -97.23
C ILE A 4 -40.97 -2.83 -95.96
N GLU A 5 -41.29 -4.13 -96.05
CA GLU A 5 -41.27 -5.04 -94.90
C GLU A 5 -39.85 -5.24 -94.35
N PHE A 6 -38.84 -5.21 -95.22
CA PHE A 6 -37.43 -5.33 -94.81
C PHE A 6 -36.92 -4.05 -94.12
N GLU A 7 -37.29 -2.87 -94.61
CA GLU A 7 -36.91 -1.59 -93.98
C GLU A 7 -37.62 -1.39 -92.63
N VAL A 8 -38.88 -1.79 -92.49
CA VAL A 8 -39.61 -1.75 -91.22
C VAL A 8 -39.01 -2.73 -90.20
N MET A 9 -38.61 -3.93 -90.64
CA MET A 9 -37.94 -4.90 -89.77
C MET A 9 -36.58 -4.39 -89.28
N ILE A 10 -35.77 -3.79 -90.15
CA ILE A 10 -34.47 -3.20 -89.77
C ILE A 10 -34.68 -2.02 -88.80
N TYR A 11 -35.67 -1.17 -89.03
CA TYR A 11 -35.97 -0.05 -88.14
C TYR A 11 -36.42 -0.55 -86.76
N PHE A 12 -37.26 -1.58 -86.72
CA PHE A 12 -37.72 -2.19 -85.47
C PHE A 12 -36.57 -2.87 -84.69
N GLN A 13 -35.69 -3.60 -85.39
CA GLN A 13 -34.51 -4.20 -84.76
C GLN A 13 -33.51 -3.15 -84.25
N MET A 14 -33.27 -2.07 -85.00
CA MET A 14 -32.41 -0.98 -84.53
C MET A 14 -33.02 -0.23 -83.33
N ARG A 15 -34.35 -0.12 -83.25
CA ARG A 15 -35.03 0.50 -82.11
C ARG A 15 -34.96 -0.37 -80.85
N ILE A 16 -35.11 -1.69 -80.98
CA ILE A 16 -34.90 -2.64 -79.89
C ILE A 16 -33.44 -2.64 -79.44
N LEU A 17 -32.50 -2.67 -80.39
CA LEU A 17 -31.07 -2.63 -80.08
C LEU A 17 -30.67 -1.35 -79.35
N ARG A 18 -31.22 -0.19 -79.76
CA ARG A 18 -31.02 1.08 -79.04
C ARG A 18 -31.60 1.01 -77.63
N LEU A 19 -32.84 0.54 -77.45
CA LEU A 19 -33.44 0.39 -76.11
C LEU A 19 -32.63 -0.55 -75.20
N PHE A 20 -32.10 -1.64 -75.75
CA PHE A 20 -31.27 -2.58 -75.02
C PHE A 20 -29.93 -1.94 -74.61
N LEU A 21 -29.27 -1.21 -75.51
CA LEU A 21 -28.04 -0.47 -75.23
C LEU A 21 -28.23 0.65 -74.20
N THR A 22 -29.34 1.40 -74.26
CA THR A 22 -29.63 2.44 -73.26
C THR A 22 -29.90 1.82 -71.89
N SER A 23 -30.60 0.69 -71.84
CA SER A 23 -30.86 -0.02 -70.58
C SER A 23 -29.58 -0.61 -69.98
N LEU A 24 -28.68 -1.16 -70.81
CA LEU A 24 -27.36 -1.63 -70.38
C LEU A 24 -26.49 -0.48 -69.84
N LEU A 25 -26.54 0.70 -70.47
CA LEU A 25 -25.82 1.89 -70.01
C LEU A 25 -26.34 2.38 -68.65
N VAL A 26 -27.66 2.43 -68.46
CA VAL A 26 -28.28 2.84 -67.18
C VAL A 26 -27.99 1.83 -66.08
N PHE A 27 -28.00 0.52 -66.38
CA PHE A 27 -27.65 -0.52 -65.41
C PHE A 27 -26.15 -0.49 -65.05
N SER A 28 -25.28 -0.16 -66.01
CA SER A 28 -23.84 0.00 -65.75
C SER A 28 -23.54 1.27 -64.93
N LEU A 29 -24.27 2.37 -65.15
CA LEU A 29 -24.11 3.59 -64.34
C LEU A 29 -24.65 3.42 -62.92
N SER A 30 -25.78 2.72 -62.73
CA SER A 30 -26.34 2.49 -61.40
C SER A 30 -25.50 1.52 -60.57
N THR A 31 -24.94 0.49 -61.20
CA THR A 31 -23.98 -0.40 -60.53
C THR A 31 -22.65 0.31 -60.25
N TYR A 32 -22.16 1.16 -61.17
CA TYR A 32 -20.95 1.95 -60.91
C TYR A 32 -21.13 2.95 -59.77
N VAL A 33 -22.30 3.59 -59.60
CA VAL A 33 -22.57 4.46 -58.43
C VAL A 33 -22.69 3.65 -57.13
N TYR A 34 -23.19 2.41 -57.19
CA TYR A 34 -23.27 1.51 -56.03
C TYR A 34 -21.91 0.93 -55.62
N PHE A 35 -20.97 0.77 -56.56
CA PHE A 35 -19.61 0.27 -56.28
C PHE A 35 -18.56 1.38 -56.13
N ALA A 36 -18.76 2.57 -56.69
CA ALA A 36 -17.86 3.73 -56.57
C ALA A 36 -18.20 4.63 -55.37
N ASN A 37 -19.29 4.35 -54.68
CA ASN A 37 -19.50 4.80 -53.32
C ASN A 37 -19.26 3.58 -52.43
N PRO A 38 -17.99 3.19 -52.14
CA PRO A 38 -17.74 2.29 -51.02
C PRO A 38 -18.37 3.04 -49.85
N GLY A 39 -19.55 2.58 -49.40
CA GLY A 39 -20.30 3.27 -48.36
C GLY A 39 -19.29 3.58 -47.28
N VAL A 40 -19.05 4.87 -47.04
CA VAL A 40 -17.96 5.37 -46.22
C VAL A 40 -17.96 4.50 -44.99
N ALA A 41 -17.03 3.52 -44.94
CA ALA A 41 -16.98 2.60 -43.83
C ALA A 41 -16.75 3.54 -42.66
N ALA A 42 -17.74 3.64 -41.76
CA ALA A 42 -17.62 4.51 -40.62
C ALA A 42 -16.26 4.19 -40.01
N ALA A 43 -15.40 5.20 -39.90
CA ALA A 43 -14.06 5.00 -39.36
C ALA A 43 -14.24 4.23 -38.05
N ALA A 44 -13.60 3.05 -37.95
CA ALA A 44 -13.77 2.18 -36.80
C ALA A 44 -13.45 3.01 -35.55
N THR A 45 -14.39 3.07 -34.62
CA THR A 45 -14.23 3.80 -33.36
C THR A 45 -13.42 2.94 -32.41
N LEU A 46 -12.33 3.46 -31.86
CA LEU A 46 -11.57 2.79 -30.81
C LEU A 46 -12.46 2.67 -29.55
N ASN A 47 -12.89 1.44 -29.23
CA ASN A 47 -13.79 1.17 -28.10
C ASN A 47 -13.45 -0.15 -27.36
N PRO A 48 -12.20 -0.30 -26.86
CA PRO A 48 -11.83 -1.41 -26.00
C PRO A 48 -12.45 -1.27 -24.59
N THR A 49 -12.54 -2.39 -23.87
CA THR A 49 -12.97 -2.43 -22.46
C THR A 49 -11.87 -2.93 -21.54
N PHE A 50 -11.91 -2.48 -20.29
CA PHE A 50 -10.97 -2.81 -19.23
C PHE A 50 -11.71 -3.29 -17.98
N GLU A 51 -11.43 -4.51 -17.55
CA GLU A 51 -11.93 -5.04 -16.29
C GLU A 51 -10.77 -5.57 -15.45
N VAL A 52 -10.90 -5.44 -14.13
CA VAL A 52 -9.96 -6.04 -13.18
C VAL A 52 -10.74 -6.82 -12.13
N MET A 53 -10.29 -8.02 -11.84
CA MET A 53 -10.77 -8.84 -10.73
C MET A 53 -9.70 -8.85 -9.63
N LEU A 54 -10.12 -8.43 -8.44
CA LEU A 54 -9.31 -8.43 -7.23
C LEU A 54 -10.04 -9.29 -6.17
N PRO A 55 -9.61 -10.54 -5.95
CA PRO A 55 -10.26 -11.46 -5.02
C PRO A 55 -10.27 -10.97 -3.57
N ASP A 56 -9.19 -10.35 -3.10
CA ASP A 56 -9.10 -9.80 -1.76
C ASP A 56 -8.89 -8.28 -1.82
N VAL A 57 -9.92 -7.54 -1.41
CA VAL A 57 -9.94 -6.07 -1.36
C VAL A 57 -9.52 -5.53 0.00
N ASN A 58 -9.21 -6.37 0.99
CA ASN A 58 -8.87 -5.91 2.34
C ASN A 58 -7.60 -5.03 2.34
N PRO A 59 -7.46 -4.07 3.26
CA PRO A 59 -6.26 -3.24 3.32
C PRO A 59 -5.00 -4.05 3.59
N SER A 60 -3.88 -3.64 2.97
CA SER A 60 -2.55 -4.23 3.19
C SER A 60 -2.46 -5.74 2.91
N THR A 61 -3.38 -6.31 2.12
CA THR A 61 -3.35 -7.72 1.74
C THR A 61 -2.69 -7.90 0.39
N SER A 62 -1.98 -9.02 0.26
CA SER A 62 -1.44 -9.45 -1.01
C SER A 62 -2.43 -10.35 -1.71
N SER A 63 -2.83 -9.99 -2.92
CA SER A 63 -3.82 -10.72 -3.72
C SER A 63 -3.39 -10.80 -5.17
N ASP A 64 -3.66 -11.94 -5.79
CA ASP A 64 -3.60 -12.05 -7.25
C ASP A 64 -4.56 -11.02 -7.86
N MET A 65 -4.19 -10.47 -9.01
CA MET A 65 -5.01 -9.50 -9.74
C MET A 65 -5.11 -9.92 -11.19
N THR A 66 -6.33 -10.14 -11.66
CA THR A 66 -6.61 -10.54 -13.04
C THR A 66 -7.14 -9.36 -13.83
N PHE A 67 -6.51 -9.07 -14.96
CA PHE A 67 -6.89 -8.04 -15.91
C PHE A 67 -7.55 -8.70 -17.11
N THR A 68 -8.64 -8.11 -17.59
CA THR A 68 -9.31 -8.49 -18.83
C THR A 68 -9.40 -7.27 -19.73
N ILE A 69 -8.76 -7.34 -20.90
CA ILE A 69 -8.83 -6.31 -21.94
C ILE A 69 -9.53 -6.93 -23.14
N THR A 70 -10.61 -6.30 -23.62
CA THR A 70 -11.33 -6.77 -24.81
C THR A 70 -11.36 -5.68 -25.87
N ASN A 71 -11.00 -6.02 -27.09
CA ASN A 71 -11.13 -5.17 -28.26
C ASN A 71 -12.18 -5.78 -29.21
N PRO A 72 -13.36 -5.13 -29.40
CA PRO A 72 -14.46 -5.74 -30.15
C PRO A 72 -14.25 -5.70 -31.66
N VAL A 73 -15.05 -6.47 -32.42
CA VAL A 73 -14.96 -6.62 -33.89
C VAL A 73 -14.96 -5.29 -34.66
N ASP A 74 -15.79 -4.34 -34.21
CA ASP A 74 -16.01 -3.07 -34.91
C ASP A 74 -15.05 -1.94 -34.44
N SER A 75 -14.04 -2.29 -33.65
CA SER A 75 -13.06 -1.35 -33.11
C SER A 75 -11.81 -1.25 -33.96
N MET A 76 -10.98 -0.26 -33.67
CA MET A 76 -9.63 -0.17 -34.22
C MET A 76 -8.68 -1.08 -33.43
N LYS A 77 -7.65 -1.64 -34.10
CA LYS A 77 -6.58 -2.38 -33.41
C LYS A 77 -5.86 -1.45 -32.42
N VAL A 78 -5.67 -1.93 -31.19
CA VAL A 78 -4.88 -1.29 -30.14
C VAL A 78 -3.41 -1.67 -30.34
N THR A 79 -2.49 -0.70 -30.26
CA THR A 79 -1.05 -0.94 -30.31
C THR A 79 -0.40 -0.94 -28.94
N THR A 80 -0.87 -0.08 -28.04
CA THR A 80 -0.32 0.06 -26.69
C THR A 80 -1.46 0.34 -25.73
N THR A 81 -1.41 -0.30 -24.56
CA THR A 81 -2.29 -0.01 -23.43
C THR A 81 -1.46 0.49 -22.27
N THR A 82 -1.79 1.66 -21.74
CA THR A 82 -1.16 2.21 -20.55
C THR A 82 -2.17 2.21 -19.40
N ILE A 83 -1.89 1.50 -18.32
CA ILE A 83 -2.75 1.43 -17.14
C ILE A 83 -2.14 2.29 -16.03
N SER A 84 -2.83 3.38 -15.69
CA SER A 84 -2.50 4.23 -14.54
C SER A 84 -3.09 3.64 -13.27
N ILE A 85 -2.21 3.32 -12.33
CA ILE A 85 -2.52 2.75 -11.01
C ILE A 85 -2.39 3.88 -9.98
N PRO A 86 -3.44 4.20 -9.22
CA PRO A 86 -3.39 5.31 -8.26
C PRO A 86 -2.39 5.05 -7.13
N ALA A 87 -1.97 6.13 -6.45
CA ALA A 87 -1.14 6.05 -5.26
C ALA A 87 -1.79 5.19 -4.16
N GLY A 88 -0.98 4.63 -3.27
CA GLY A 88 -1.39 3.76 -2.17
C GLY A 88 -1.18 2.27 -2.44
N TRP A 89 -1.20 1.84 -3.71
CA TRP A 89 -0.82 0.49 -4.09
C TRP A 89 0.67 0.24 -3.84
N ILE A 90 1.06 -0.99 -3.52
CA ILE A 90 2.47 -1.35 -3.39
C ILE A 90 2.77 -2.45 -4.41
N ILE A 91 3.69 -2.17 -5.32
CA ILE A 91 4.23 -3.12 -6.28
C ILE A 91 5.71 -3.27 -5.97
N ALA A 92 6.13 -4.46 -5.55
CA ALA A 92 7.54 -4.72 -5.26
C ALA A 92 8.38 -4.54 -6.53
N SER A 93 9.60 -4.01 -6.38
CA SER A 93 10.52 -3.87 -7.50
C SER A 93 10.97 -5.23 -8.02
N GLY A 94 11.20 -5.34 -9.34
CA GLY A 94 11.63 -6.57 -9.99
C GLY A 94 12.97 -7.11 -9.47
N ASN A 95 13.80 -6.24 -8.89
CA ASN A 95 15.07 -6.60 -8.22
C ASN A 95 14.85 -7.43 -6.95
N THR A 96 13.62 -7.47 -6.44
CA THR A 96 13.25 -8.31 -5.30
C THR A 96 13.28 -9.78 -5.71
N PHE A 97 12.86 -10.13 -6.93
CA PHE A 97 12.65 -11.51 -7.37
C PHE A 97 13.81 -12.04 -8.21
N SER A 98 13.93 -13.36 -8.32
CA SER A 98 14.94 -13.94 -9.20
C SER A 98 14.70 -13.50 -10.65
N LYS A 99 15.77 -13.51 -11.46
CA LYS A 99 15.61 -13.56 -12.91
C LYS A 99 14.75 -14.77 -13.25
N GLU A 100 13.84 -14.62 -14.22
CA GLU A 100 12.93 -15.68 -14.67
C GLU A 100 11.84 -16.10 -13.65
N ALA A 101 11.69 -15.38 -12.54
CA ALA A 101 10.57 -15.62 -11.63
C ALA A 101 9.25 -15.38 -12.38
N GLU A 102 8.34 -16.36 -12.33
CA GLU A 102 7.01 -16.26 -12.92
C GLU A 102 6.12 -15.38 -12.05
N ILE A 103 5.98 -14.10 -12.43
CA ILE A 103 5.20 -13.09 -11.71
C ILE A 103 3.71 -13.11 -12.12
N GLY A 104 3.38 -13.83 -13.18
CA GLY A 104 2.01 -13.94 -13.68
C GLY A 104 1.87 -14.90 -14.84
N SER A 105 0.64 -15.03 -15.33
CA SER A 105 0.31 -15.85 -16.50
C SER A 105 -1.03 -15.43 -17.08
N GLY A 106 -1.29 -15.76 -18.33
CA GLY A 106 -2.52 -15.36 -19.00
C GLY A 106 -2.80 -16.12 -20.29
N SER A 107 -3.79 -15.60 -21.00
CA SER A 107 -4.20 -16.05 -22.32
C SER A 107 -4.58 -14.87 -23.20
N PHE A 108 -4.28 -14.98 -24.49
CA PHE A 108 -4.69 -14.07 -25.54
C PHE A 108 -5.55 -14.83 -26.55
N THR A 109 -6.76 -14.37 -26.80
CA THR A 109 -7.69 -14.96 -27.76
C THR A 109 -7.92 -14.00 -28.92
N ALA A 110 -7.84 -14.51 -30.14
CA ALA A 110 -8.06 -13.75 -31.38
C ALA A 110 -8.63 -14.65 -32.50
N SER A 111 -9.18 -14.04 -33.56
CA SER A 111 -9.62 -14.78 -34.75
C SER A 111 -8.51 -14.84 -35.81
N ILE A 112 -8.14 -16.05 -36.22
CA ILE A 112 -7.14 -16.34 -37.26
C ILE A 112 -7.85 -17.05 -38.40
N TYR A 113 -7.88 -16.43 -39.58
CA TYR A 113 -8.59 -16.94 -40.76
C TYR A 113 -10.08 -17.29 -40.48
N GLY A 114 -10.71 -16.61 -39.53
CA GLY A 114 -12.11 -16.84 -39.15
C GLY A 114 -12.31 -17.88 -38.04
N GLU A 115 -11.25 -18.48 -37.51
CA GLU A 115 -11.30 -19.40 -36.38
C GLU A 115 -10.72 -18.76 -35.12
N GLU A 116 -11.44 -18.88 -34.01
CA GLU A 116 -10.99 -18.40 -32.70
C GLU A 116 -9.84 -19.27 -32.20
N THR A 117 -8.72 -18.63 -31.85
CA THR A 117 -7.51 -19.27 -31.35
C THR A 117 -7.08 -18.60 -30.06
N THR A 118 -6.71 -19.41 -29.06
CA THR A 118 -6.21 -18.95 -27.76
C THR A 118 -4.75 -19.33 -27.58
N PHE A 119 -3.92 -18.36 -27.23
CA PHE A 119 -2.52 -18.50 -26.92
C PHE A 119 -2.32 -18.29 -25.42
N TYR A 120 -1.67 -19.22 -24.75
CA TYR A 120 -1.30 -19.07 -23.34
C TYR A 120 0.09 -18.47 -23.22
N PHE A 121 0.32 -17.72 -22.15
CA PHE A 121 1.61 -17.09 -21.89
C PHE A 121 1.91 -17.01 -20.40
N LYS A 122 3.19 -16.81 -20.09
CA LYS A 122 3.71 -16.49 -18.77
C LYS A 122 4.21 -15.06 -18.74
N VAL A 123 4.15 -14.45 -17.56
CA VAL A 123 4.74 -13.14 -17.29
C VAL A 123 5.98 -13.38 -16.43
N ILE A 124 7.15 -13.08 -16.98
CA ILE A 124 8.44 -13.50 -16.45
C ILE A 124 9.24 -12.26 -16.02
N ASN A 125 9.73 -12.23 -14.78
CA ASN A 125 10.55 -11.15 -14.28
C ASN A 125 11.91 -11.06 -15.01
N ASN A 126 12.28 -9.85 -15.40
CA ASN A 126 13.60 -9.56 -15.94
C ASN A 126 14.48 -8.91 -14.87
N ALA A 127 15.73 -9.37 -14.73
CA ALA A 127 16.67 -8.80 -13.76
C ALA A 127 17.35 -7.51 -14.27
N ASP A 128 17.38 -7.28 -15.59
CA ASP A 128 17.90 -6.04 -16.18
C ASP A 128 16.77 -5.02 -16.35
N LEU A 129 16.43 -4.36 -15.23
CA LEU A 129 15.34 -3.38 -15.15
C LEU A 129 15.59 -2.08 -15.92
N GLY A 130 16.86 -1.72 -16.16
CA GLY A 130 17.22 -0.44 -16.77
C GLY A 130 16.79 0.75 -15.92
N VAL A 131 15.89 1.58 -16.45
CA VAL A 131 15.31 2.75 -15.75
C VAL A 131 13.98 2.43 -15.06
N HIS A 132 13.48 1.21 -15.21
CA HIS A 132 12.13 0.85 -14.79
C HIS A 132 12.08 0.27 -13.37
N SER A 133 10.93 0.41 -12.70
CA SER A 133 10.72 -0.22 -11.38
C SER A 133 10.56 -1.74 -11.52
N ASN A 134 9.88 -2.17 -12.58
CA ASN A 134 9.76 -3.56 -13.03
C ASN A 134 9.87 -3.62 -14.55
N ARG A 135 10.55 -4.65 -15.05
CA ARG A 135 10.53 -5.06 -16.45
C ARG A 135 10.21 -6.54 -16.47
N PHE A 136 9.26 -6.94 -17.30
CA PHE A 136 8.90 -8.33 -17.46
C PHE A 136 8.65 -8.65 -18.91
N THR A 137 8.79 -9.94 -19.20
CA THR A 137 8.61 -10.48 -20.54
C THR A 137 7.37 -11.35 -20.54
N VAL A 138 6.46 -11.08 -21.46
CA VAL A 138 5.32 -11.93 -21.80
C VAL A 138 5.81 -12.99 -22.76
N ASP A 139 5.97 -14.21 -22.25
CA ASP A 139 6.53 -15.37 -22.96
C ASP A 139 5.39 -16.32 -23.35
N PHE A 140 5.12 -16.44 -24.65
CA PHE A 140 4.03 -17.26 -25.18
C PHE A 140 4.46 -18.73 -25.27
N ASP A 141 3.52 -19.64 -24.98
CA ASP A 141 3.75 -21.09 -25.15
C ASP A 141 3.92 -21.47 -26.63
N ASP A 142 3.44 -20.62 -27.56
CA ASP A 142 3.65 -20.80 -29.00
C ASP A 142 5.01 -20.20 -29.41
N PRO A 143 5.97 -21.02 -29.88
CA PRO A 143 7.30 -20.54 -30.24
C PRO A 143 7.33 -19.65 -31.49
N ASN A 144 6.21 -19.48 -32.19
CA ASN A 144 6.09 -18.58 -33.34
C ASN A 144 5.68 -17.16 -32.95
N ILE A 145 5.39 -16.91 -31.66
CA ILE A 145 5.10 -15.58 -31.15
C ILE A 145 6.32 -15.11 -30.36
N ASP A 146 6.93 -14.02 -30.83
CA ASP A 146 8.07 -13.43 -30.14
C ASP A 146 7.65 -12.90 -28.75
N PRO A 147 8.51 -13.06 -27.72
CA PRO A 147 8.23 -12.50 -26.41
C PRO A 147 8.12 -10.97 -26.46
N ILE A 148 7.21 -10.42 -25.64
CA ILE A 148 6.95 -8.97 -25.56
C ILE A 148 7.48 -8.44 -24.24
N ASP A 149 8.24 -7.36 -24.27
CA ASP A 149 8.73 -6.69 -23.06
C ASP A 149 7.76 -5.59 -22.62
N ASP A 150 7.31 -5.68 -21.38
CA ASP A 150 6.38 -4.77 -20.74
C ASP A 150 7.00 -4.22 -19.43
N TYR A 151 6.45 -3.09 -18.95
CA TYR A 151 7.08 -2.31 -17.89
C TYR A 151 6.07 -1.80 -16.87
N ILE A 152 6.51 -1.70 -15.61
CA ILE A 152 5.84 -0.92 -14.58
C ILE A 152 6.81 0.13 -14.05
N ASP A 153 6.37 1.38 -14.07
CA ASP A 153 7.10 2.54 -13.56
C ASP A 153 6.32 3.24 -12.45
N GLY A 154 7.02 4.00 -11.59
CA GLY A 154 6.42 4.75 -10.49
C GLY A 154 6.66 4.14 -9.11
N ASP A 155 5.89 4.61 -8.12
CA ASP A 155 6.01 4.23 -6.72
C ASP A 155 4.66 4.34 -5.97
N SER A 156 4.62 3.84 -4.72
CA SER A 156 3.40 3.82 -3.91
C SER A 156 2.88 5.20 -3.50
N THR A 157 3.68 6.26 -3.65
CA THR A 157 3.33 7.63 -3.25
C THR A 157 2.71 8.40 -4.42
N THR A 158 3.24 8.23 -5.63
CA THR A 158 2.73 8.91 -6.83
C THR A 158 1.78 8.06 -7.66
N GLY A 159 1.75 6.74 -7.43
CA GLY A 159 1.09 5.76 -8.29
C GLY A 159 2.06 5.13 -9.28
N TYR A 160 1.56 4.13 -10.01
CA TYR A 160 2.31 3.40 -11.02
C TYR A 160 1.70 3.55 -12.41
N THR A 161 2.51 3.24 -13.42
CA THR A 161 2.10 3.14 -14.82
C THR A 161 2.56 1.79 -15.35
N LEU A 162 1.61 0.96 -15.74
CA LEU A 162 1.82 -0.32 -16.42
C LEU A 162 1.66 -0.10 -17.92
N THR A 163 2.72 -0.36 -18.69
CA THR A 163 2.70 -0.27 -20.15
C THR A 163 2.69 -1.67 -20.75
N LEU A 164 1.68 -1.96 -21.56
CA LEU A 164 1.49 -3.22 -22.28
C LEU A 164 1.54 -2.95 -23.78
N ASP A 165 2.52 -3.55 -24.46
CA ASP A 165 2.61 -3.46 -25.91
C ASP A 165 1.85 -4.61 -26.59
N ALA A 166 1.16 -4.30 -27.68
CA ALA A 166 0.54 -5.31 -28.52
C ALA A 166 1.61 -6.10 -29.29
N PRO A 167 1.30 -7.32 -29.73
CA PRO A 167 2.17 -8.05 -30.65
C PRO A 167 2.53 -7.19 -31.87
N PRO A 168 3.77 -7.26 -32.38
CA PRO A 168 4.23 -6.51 -33.53
C PRO A 168 3.27 -6.51 -34.72
N ALA A 169 3.31 -5.46 -35.55
CA ALA A 169 2.45 -5.33 -36.73
C ALA A 169 2.59 -6.49 -37.76
N GLU A 170 3.66 -7.30 -37.64
CA GLU A 170 3.90 -8.50 -38.45
C GLU A 170 2.83 -9.58 -38.23
N TYR A 171 2.08 -9.53 -37.12
CA TYR A 171 0.96 -10.40 -36.78
C TYR A 171 -0.40 -9.91 -37.35
N ASP A 172 -0.39 -9.28 -38.53
CA ASP A 172 -1.59 -8.66 -39.12
C ASP A 172 -2.70 -9.67 -39.49
N PHE A 173 -2.38 -10.98 -39.45
CA PHE A 173 -3.35 -12.08 -39.59
C PHE A 173 -4.32 -12.20 -38.40
N LEU A 174 -4.00 -11.57 -37.26
CA LEU A 174 -4.90 -11.46 -36.12
C LEU A 174 -6.03 -10.49 -36.46
N SER A 175 -7.26 -10.98 -36.39
CA SER A 175 -8.47 -10.18 -36.58
C SER A 175 -9.27 -10.03 -35.29
N LEU A 176 -10.02 -8.93 -35.21
CA LEU A 176 -10.90 -8.64 -34.09
C LEU A 176 -12.10 -9.61 -34.06
N PRO A 177 -12.65 -9.92 -32.88
CA PRO A 177 -12.31 -9.36 -31.58
C PRO A 177 -11.03 -9.99 -31.01
N THR A 178 -10.37 -9.27 -30.11
CA THR A 178 -9.26 -9.82 -29.32
C THR A 178 -9.58 -9.68 -27.84
N THR A 179 -9.24 -10.69 -27.05
CA THR A 179 -9.36 -10.65 -25.59
C THR A 179 -8.08 -11.12 -24.95
N THR A 180 -7.50 -10.27 -24.10
CA THR A 180 -6.35 -10.62 -23.26
C THR A 180 -6.82 -10.76 -21.82
N VAL A 181 -6.55 -11.91 -21.21
CA VAL A 181 -6.75 -12.14 -19.78
C VAL A 181 -5.41 -12.47 -19.17
N PHE A 182 -4.93 -11.72 -18.19
CA PHE A 182 -3.70 -12.06 -17.48
C PHE A 182 -3.80 -11.80 -15.99
N THR A 183 -3.14 -12.64 -15.21
CA THR A 183 -3.11 -12.53 -13.75
C THR A 183 -1.69 -12.23 -13.31
N LEU A 184 -1.51 -11.12 -12.58
CA LEU A 184 -0.31 -10.87 -11.79
C LEU A 184 -0.50 -11.51 -10.41
N LYS A 185 0.50 -12.24 -9.93
CA LYS A 185 0.46 -12.93 -8.65
C LYS A 185 0.55 -11.93 -7.50
N GLY A 186 -0.22 -12.11 -6.44
CA GLY A 186 -0.08 -11.35 -5.21
C GLY A 186 1.30 -11.61 -4.60
N THR A 187 1.71 -12.87 -4.53
CA THR A 187 2.97 -13.31 -3.93
C THR A 187 3.84 -14.04 -4.94
N VAL A 188 5.13 -13.71 -4.98
CA VAL A 188 6.14 -14.34 -5.84
C VAL A 188 7.31 -14.79 -4.97
N GLU A 189 7.71 -16.06 -5.07
CA GLU A 189 8.80 -16.65 -4.27
C GLU A 189 8.63 -16.44 -2.74
N GLY A 190 7.39 -16.44 -2.25
CA GLY A 190 7.09 -16.23 -0.83
C GLY A 190 7.17 -14.78 -0.35
N ARG A 191 7.27 -13.81 -1.27
CA ARG A 191 7.29 -12.37 -0.97
C ARG A 191 6.15 -11.67 -1.69
N ASN A 192 5.56 -10.64 -1.07
CA ASN A 192 4.48 -9.87 -1.68
C ASN A 192 5.01 -9.13 -2.92
N PHE A 193 4.37 -9.35 -4.07
CA PHE A 193 4.57 -8.60 -5.31
C PHE A 193 3.57 -7.45 -5.41
N LEU A 194 2.28 -7.75 -5.26
CA LEU A 194 1.20 -6.78 -5.31
C LEU A 194 0.48 -6.75 -3.96
N THR A 195 0.36 -5.56 -3.37
CA THR A 195 -0.36 -5.34 -2.11
C THR A 195 -1.37 -4.22 -2.27
N THR A 196 -2.58 -4.44 -1.77
CA THR A 196 -3.66 -3.45 -1.77
C THR A 196 -3.31 -2.23 -0.92
N PRO A 197 -3.95 -1.07 -1.19
CA PRO A 197 -3.75 0.12 -0.38
C PRO A 197 -4.09 -0.08 1.09
N VAL A 198 -3.33 0.60 1.92
CA VAL A 198 -3.55 0.69 3.38
C VAL A 198 -4.82 1.50 3.71
N VAL A 199 -5.03 2.57 2.95
CA VAL A 199 -6.08 3.54 3.22
C VAL A 199 -7.35 3.07 2.56
N GLN A 200 -8.48 3.20 3.26
CA GLN A 200 -9.77 2.90 2.68
C GLN A 200 -10.16 3.95 1.65
N GLY A 201 -10.87 3.52 0.63
CA GLY A 201 -11.39 4.44 -0.37
C GLY A 201 -11.57 3.77 -1.72
N ASP A 202 -12.01 4.60 -2.65
CA ASP A 202 -12.18 4.25 -4.05
C ASP A 202 -10.89 4.57 -4.80
N TYR A 203 -10.30 3.57 -5.43
CA TYR A 203 -9.05 3.70 -6.16
C TYR A 203 -9.32 3.57 -7.64
N THR A 204 -9.42 4.67 -8.38
CA THR A 204 -9.71 4.61 -9.81
C THR A 204 -8.45 4.33 -10.63
N TRP A 205 -8.43 3.18 -11.29
CA TRP A 205 -7.47 2.79 -12.31
C TRP A 205 -7.97 3.26 -13.67
N ILE A 206 -7.05 3.72 -14.51
CA ILE A 206 -7.37 4.25 -15.84
C ILE A 206 -6.56 3.48 -16.87
N ALA A 207 -7.23 2.76 -17.76
CA ALA A 207 -6.61 2.17 -18.94
C ALA A 207 -6.75 3.16 -20.12
N ASP A 208 -5.62 3.64 -20.64
CA ASP A 208 -5.53 4.45 -21.85
C ASP A 208 -5.06 3.56 -23.00
N PHE A 209 -5.88 3.46 -24.04
CA PHE A 209 -5.65 2.63 -25.19
C PHE A 209 -5.26 3.50 -26.38
N THR A 210 -4.12 3.20 -27.00
CA THR A 210 -3.67 3.87 -28.22
C THR A 210 -3.95 2.98 -29.44
N GLY A 211 -4.70 3.49 -30.40
CA GLY A 211 -4.99 2.83 -31.68
C GLY A 211 -3.84 2.95 -32.68
N VAL A 212 -3.87 2.13 -33.73
CA VAL A 212 -2.87 2.15 -34.83
C VAL A 212 -2.75 3.51 -35.55
N ASP A 213 -3.76 4.37 -35.46
CA ASP A 213 -3.76 5.72 -36.04
C ASP A 213 -3.40 6.83 -35.02
N GLY A 214 -3.05 6.45 -33.79
CA GLY A 214 -2.76 7.35 -32.68
C GLY A 214 -4.00 7.90 -31.97
N THR A 215 -5.20 7.39 -32.24
CA THR A 215 -6.39 7.71 -31.45
C THR A 215 -6.30 7.13 -30.04
N HIS A 216 -6.95 7.79 -29.08
CA HIS A 216 -6.97 7.38 -27.68
C HIS A 216 -8.40 7.07 -27.23
N ALA A 217 -8.55 6.00 -26.45
CA ALA A 217 -9.76 5.66 -25.72
C ALA A 217 -9.41 5.35 -24.28
N GLN A 218 -10.32 5.63 -23.35
CA GLN A 218 -10.11 5.36 -21.94
C GLN A 218 -11.25 4.53 -21.37
N ASP A 219 -10.90 3.60 -20.50
CA ASP A 219 -11.84 2.90 -19.64
C ASP A 219 -11.30 2.88 -18.20
N THR A 220 -12.19 2.76 -17.23
CA THR A 220 -11.85 2.91 -15.81
C THR A 220 -12.41 1.78 -14.97
N TRP A 221 -11.62 1.36 -14.00
CA TRP A 221 -12.05 0.40 -12.99
C TRP A 221 -11.76 0.97 -11.59
N THR A 222 -12.72 0.86 -10.67
CA THR A 222 -12.61 1.47 -9.33
C THR A 222 -12.95 0.45 -8.25
N PRO A 223 -11.96 -0.22 -7.64
CA PRO A 223 -12.14 -1.01 -6.43
C PRO A 223 -12.34 -0.09 -5.23
N THR A 224 -13.20 -0.54 -4.33
CA THR A 224 -13.33 0.03 -2.99
C THR A 224 -12.56 -0.84 -2.01
N ILE A 225 -11.52 -0.26 -1.41
CA ILE A 225 -10.78 -0.88 -0.30
C ILE A 225 -11.58 -0.60 0.99
N PRO A 226 -12.11 -1.61 1.70
CA PRO A 226 -12.95 -1.41 2.86
C PRO A 226 -12.12 -1.06 4.09
N ALA A 227 -12.66 -0.25 4.99
CA ALA A 227 -12.16 -0.15 6.36
C ALA A 227 -12.82 -1.18 7.27
N SER A 228 -12.19 -1.44 8.42
CA SER A 228 -12.86 -2.15 9.51
C SER A 228 -13.89 -1.22 10.14
N LEU A 229 -15.16 -1.62 10.12
CA LEU A 229 -16.27 -0.79 10.57
C LEU A 229 -16.08 -0.34 12.02
N THR A 230 -16.22 0.96 12.25
CA THR A 230 -16.13 1.58 13.59
C THR A 230 -17.46 2.30 13.84
N PRO A 231 -18.49 1.59 14.31
CA PRO A 231 -19.81 2.18 14.49
C PRO A 231 -19.82 3.23 15.60
N GLU A 232 -20.83 4.10 15.58
CA GLU A 232 -21.10 5.03 16.69
C GLU A 232 -21.44 4.26 17.97
N GLY A 233 -20.96 4.74 19.12
CA GLY A 233 -21.25 4.15 20.43
C GLY A 233 -20.09 4.21 21.42
N GLU A 234 -20.30 3.60 22.58
CA GLU A 234 -19.32 3.52 23.67
C GLU A 234 -18.60 2.17 23.67
N ASN A 235 -17.31 2.15 24.02
CA ASN A 235 -16.47 0.95 24.11
C ASN A 235 -16.48 0.12 22.81
N VAL A 236 -16.44 0.81 21.67
CA VAL A 236 -16.46 0.19 20.34
C VAL A 236 -15.10 -0.43 20.07
N THR A 237 -15.07 -1.70 19.68
CA THR A 237 -13.83 -2.39 19.32
C THR A 237 -13.82 -2.68 17.82
N THR A 238 -12.73 -2.26 17.17
CA THR A 238 -12.42 -2.57 15.78
C THR A 238 -11.24 -3.53 15.75
N THR A 239 -11.41 -4.67 15.09
CA THR A 239 -10.41 -5.75 14.98
C THR A 239 -9.89 -5.86 13.55
N PHE A 240 -8.62 -6.20 13.40
CA PHE A 240 -7.97 -6.33 12.10
C PHE A 240 -7.54 -7.77 11.81
N SER A 241 -7.16 -8.04 10.57
CA SER A 241 -6.84 -9.40 10.08
C SER A 241 -5.59 -10.00 10.74
N ASP A 242 -4.67 -9.18 11.23
CA ASP A 242 -3.46 -9.61 11.95
C ASP A 242 -3.71 -9.94 13.44
N GLY A 243 -4.96 -9.84 13.90
CA GLY A 243 -5.37 -10.05 15.29
C GLY A 243 -5.20 -8.83 16.19
N SER A 244 -4.69 -7.72 15.67
CA SER A 244 -4.67 -6.45 16.39
C SER A 244 -6.08 -5.89 16.59
N SER A 245 -6.22 -4.98 17.55
CA SER A 245 -7.47 -4.27 17.75
C SER A 245 -7.28 -2.89 18.34
N VAL A 246 -8.27 -2.04 18.08
CA VAL A 246 -8.41 -0.72 18.66
C VAL A 246 -9.78 -0.65 19.34
N THR A 247 -9.79 -0.35 20.64
CA THR A 247 -11.00 -0.07 21.40
C THR A 247 -11.11 1.43 21.67
N PHE A 248 -12.18 2.05 21.20
CA PHE A 248 -12.50 3.46 21.41
C PHE A 248 -13.36 3.61 22.66
N ALA A 249 -13.03 4.55 23.55
CA ALA A 249 -13.90 4.86 24.67
C ALA A 249 -15.28 5.32 24.17
N SER A 250 -15.31 6.26 23.21
CA SER A 250 -16.53 6.68 22.53
C SER A 250 -16.28 7.02 21.06
N VAL A 251 -17.26 6.72 20.21
CA VAL A 251 -17.33 7.09 18.80
C VAL A 251 -18.59 7.93 18.61
N GLU A 252 -18.42 9.24 18.41
CA GLU A 252 -19.52 10.20 18.24
C GLU A 252 -20.11 10.19 16.83
N VAL A 253 -19.27 9.89 15.82
CA VAL A 253 -19.69 9.72 14.43
C VAL A 253 -19.00 8.48 13.91
N GLY A 254 -19.80 7.46 13.59
CA GLY A 254 -19.29 6.20 13.07
C GLY A 254 -18.66 6.32 11.69
N GLY A 255 -17.81 5.36 11.37
CA GLY A 255 -17.13 5.23 10.09
C GLY A 255 -16.30 3.97 10.04
N GLY A 256 -15.00 4.12 9.85
CA GLY A 256 -14.08 3.03 9.61
C GLY A 256 -12.69 3.33 10.15
N THR A 257 -12.01 2.29 10.58
CA THR A 257 -10.60 2.35 10.96
C THR A 257 -9.83 1.42 10.03
N THR A 258 -8.71 1.90 9.50
CA THR A 258 -7.75 1.09 8.76
C THR A 258 -6.47 0.93 9.54
N GLN A 259 -5.74 -0.13 9.22
CA GLN A 259 -4.43 -0.41 9.78
C GLN A 259 -3.43 -0.56 8.64
N ALA A 260 -2.34 0.18 8.73
CA ALA A 260 -1.12 0.02 7.97
C ALA A 260 -0.11 -0.78 8.76
N THR A 261 0.77 -1.49 8.05
CA THR A 261 2.04 -1.96 8.60
C THR A 261 3.20 -1.50 7.75
N SER A 262 4.37 -1.32 8.37
CA SER A 262 5.62 -0.98 7.68
C SER A 262 6.79 -1.65 8.39
N GLU A 263 7.73 -2.20 7.63
CA GLU A 263 9.02 -2.71 8.15
C GLU A 263 10.02 -1.57 8.41
N LEU A 264 9.78 -0.39 7.81
CA LEU A 264 10.60 0.79 7.96
C LEU A 264 9.93 1.79 8.90
N ALA A 265 10.74 2.42 9.75
CA ALA A 265 10.26 3.48 10.61
C ALA A 265 9.76 4.69 9.79
N PRO A 266 8.82 5.49 10.32
CA PRO A 266 8.39 6.72 9.67
C PRO A 266 9.58 7.63 9.35
N LYS A 267 9.68 8.06 8.09
CA LYS A 267 10.87 8.70 7.48
C LYS A 267 11.39 9.90 8.27
N ASP A 268 10.50 10.64 8.93
CA ASP A 268 10.83 11.89 9.62
C ASP A 268 11.20 11.72 11.11
N VAL A 269 11.04 10.50 11.66
CA VAL A 269 11.14 10.25 13.11
C VAL A 269 12.23 9.23 13.45
N GLY A 270 12.51 8.27 12.56
CA GLY A 270 13.51 7.24 12.77
C GLY A 270 13.08 6.10 13.71
N VAL A 271 13.99 5.14 13.91
CA VAL A 271 13.70 3.79 14.45
C VAL A 271 13.38 3.70 15.95
N GLY A 272 13.55 4.79 16.72
CA GLY A 272 13.48 4.74 18.18
C GLY A 272 14.73 4.11 18.83
N GLN A 273 14.79 4.08 20.15
CA GLN A 273 15.78 3.36 20.96
C GLN A 273 15.14 2.10 21.58
N PHE A 274 14.60 1.26 20.72
CA PHE A 274 14.04 -0.04 21.05
C PHE A 274 14.32 -1.03 19.92
N GLN A 275 14.26 -2.31 20.23
CA GLN A 275 14.29 -3.38 19.25
C GLN A 275 12.85 -3.85 18.98
N LEU A 276 12.45 -3.89 17.71
CA LEU A 276 11.12 -4.36 17.32
C LEU A 276 10.91 -5.83 17.71
N ALA A 277 9.74 -6.13 18.23
CA ALA A 277 9.29 -7.46 18.62
C ALA A 277 8.18 -7.95 17.70
N GLY A 278 8.55 -8.24 16.45
CA GLY A 278 7.61 -8.55 15.36
C GLY A 278 7.97 -7.86 14.04
N GLY A 279 8.92 -6.92 14.07
CA GLY A 279 9.50 -6.32 12.86
C GLY A 279 8.61 -5.28 12.16
N GLN A 280 7.53 -4.82 12.79
CA GLN A 280 6.56 -3.91 12.17
C GLN A 280 6.28 -2.67 13.01
N TYR A 281 6.08 -1.56 12.29
CA TYR A 281 5.43 -0.34 12.73
C TYR A 281 3.98 -0.35 12.23
N TYR A 282 3.06 0.17 13.02
CA TYR A 282 1.63 0.17 12.75
C TYR A 282 1.10 1.60 12.66
N ASP A 283 0.23 1.88 11.70
CA ASP A 283 -0.46 3.17 11.61
C ASP A 283 -1.97 2.92 11.54
N PHE A 284 -2.73 3.58 12.42
CA PHE A 284 -4.18 3.46 12.46
C PHE A 284 -4.81 4.75 11.97
N THR A 285 -5.55 4.68 10.86
CA THR A 285 -6.20 5.84 10.26
C THR A 285 -7.71 5.70 10.35
N LEU A 286 -8.38 6.78 10.72
CA LEU A 286 -9.84 6.88 10.73
C LEU A 286 -10.34 7.47 9.42
N THR A 287 -11.57 7.15 9.02
CA THR A 287 -12.20 7.87 7.91
C THR A 287 -12.37 9.34 8.27
N LYS A 288 -12.30 10.21 7.25
CA LYS A 288 -12.30 11.67 7.39
C LYS A 288 -13.42 12.21 8.29
N ASP A 289 -14.59 11.60 8.25
CA ASP A 289 -15.79 12.06 8.98
C ASP A 289 -15.99 11.36 10.33
N THR A 290 -15.17 10.35 10.66
CA THR A 290 -15.23 9.64 11.94
C THR A 290 -14.82 10.58 13.07
N LYS A 291 -15.62 10.64 14.14
CA LYS A 291 -15.32 11.42 15.35
C LYS A 291 -15.28 10.49 16.54
N ILE A 292 -14.20 10.58 17.31
CA ILE A 292 -13.94 9.73 18.47
C ILE A 292 -13.57 10.57 19.68
N ALA A 293 -13.79 9.99 20.87
CA ALA A 293 -13.20 10.46 22.12
C ALA A 293 -12.35 9.33 22.72
N CYS A 294 -11.07 9.60 22.92
CA CYS A 294 -10.16 8.74 23.66
C CYS A 294 -10.29 9.02 25.19
N PRO A 295 -9.88 8.09 26.09
CA PRO A 295 -8.80 7.11 25.91
C PRO A 295 -9.14 6.01 24.91
N CYS A 296 -8.17 5.69 24.07
CA CYS A 296 -8.26 4.61 23.10
C CYS A 296 -7.27 3.52 23.51
N THR A 297 -7.69 2.25 23.43
CA THR A 297 -6.88 1.10 23.81
C THR A 297 -6.45 0.35 22.57
N VAL A 298 -5.14 0.27 22.35
CA VAL A 298 -4.54 -0.41 21.21
C VAL A 298 -3.93 -1.71 21.68
N THR A 299 -4.27 -2.82 21.03
CA THR A 299 -3.72 -4.15 21.31
C THR A 299 -3.04 -4.67 20.05
N LEU A 300 -1.75 -5.00 20.17
CA LEU A 300 -0.90 -5.50 19.09
C LEU A 300 -0.31 -6.86 19.48
N SER A 301 -0.04 -7.69 18.48
CA SER A 301 0.67 -8.97 18.66
C SER A 301 2.18 -8.73 18.78
N TYR A 302 2.91 -9.64 19.40
CA TYR A 302 4.39 -9.64 19.43
C TYR A 302 4.98 -11.03 19.22
N ASP A 303 6.23 -11.11 18.77
CA ASP A 303 6.95 -12.40 18.66
C ASP A 303 7.64 -12.75 20.00
N PRO A 304 7.17 -13.75 20.76
CA PRO A 304 7.78 -14.15 22.03
C PRO A 304 9.21 -14.70 21.89
N LYS A 305 9.68 -15.02 20.67
CA LYS A 305 11.08 -15.39 20.43
C LYS A 305 12.03 -14.19 20.50
N THR A 306 11.51 -12.99 20.26
CA THR A 306 12.30 -11.75 20.24
C THR A 306 12.37 -11.08 21.60
N THR A 307 11.30 -11.17 22.40
CA THR A 307 11.23 -10.62 23.75
C THR A 307 10.23 -11.38 24.63
N ASP A 308 10.53 -11.52 25.92
CA ASP A 308 9.62 -12.03 26.95
C ASP A 308 8.92 -10.91 27.75
N LYS A 309 9.24 -9.64 27.43
CA LYS A 309 8.77 -8.41 28.08
C LYS A 309 8.54 -7.30 27.02
N PRO A 310 7.51 -7.46 26.17
CA PRO A 310 7.19 -6.45 25.17
C PRO A 310 6.65 -5.18 25.82
N SER A 311 6.92 -4.05 25.17
CA SER A 311 6.31 -2.75 25.35
C SER A 311 5.67 -2.32 24.02
N ILE A 312 4.59 -1.56 24.11
CA ILE A 312 4.00 -0.82 22.98
C ILE A 312 4.41 0.64 23.07
N TYR A 313 4.98 1.14 21.98
CA TYR A 313 5.40 2.52 21.82
C TYR A 313 4.43 3.25 20.91
N HIS A 314 4.03 4.46 21.31
CA HIS A 314 3.21 5.36 20.53
C HIS A 314 4.02 6.61 20.15
N LEU A 315 3.92 7.04 18.91
CA LEU A 315 4.64 8.20 18.42
C LEU A 315 3.89 9.51 18.75
N GLU A 316 4.38 10.24 19.75
CA GLU A 316 3.84 11.51 20.23
C GLU A 316 4.87 12.62 20.05
N ASP A 317 4.52 13.69 19.33
CA ASP A 317 5.39 14.86 19.12
C ASP A 317 6.82 14.51 18.64
N GLY A 318 6.94 13.53 17.75
CA GLY A 318 8.22 13.06 17.21
C GLY A 318 9.02 12.15 18.17
N LYS A 319 8.42 11.71 19.28
CA LYS A 319 9.02 10.81 20.27
C LYS A 319 8.20 9.54 20.41
N TRP A 320 8.88 8.40 20.48
CA TRP A 320 8.30 7.12 20.84
C TRP A 320 8.11 7.02 22.35
N VAL A 321 6.88 7.10 22.80
CA VAL A 321 6.49 7.04 24.21
C VAL A 321 6.00 5.63 24.52
N ASP A 322 6.55 5.00 25.55
CA ASP A 322 6.01 3.74 26.06
C ASP A 322 4.63 4.00 26.70
N VAL A 323 3.59 3.41 26.10
CA VAL A 323 2.19 3.52 26.53
C VAL A 323 1.64 2.19 27.03
N THR A 324 2.53 1.24 27.35
CA THR A 324 2.16 -0.11 27.78
C THR A 324 1.36 -0.07 29.08
N THR A 325 0.17 -0.66 29.06
CA THR A 325 -0.67 -0.86 30.25
C THR A 325 -0.65 -2.31 30.71
N SER A 326 -0.58 -3.26 29.78
CA SER A 326 -0.47 -4.69 30.08
C SER A 326 0.07 -5.49 28.90
N PHE A 327 0.46 -6.72 29.15
CA PHE A 327 0.77 -7.68 28.10
C PHE A 327 0.34 -9.09 28.52
N ASP A 328 -0.09 -9.89 27.55
CA ASP A 328 -0.58 -11.26 27.72
C ASP A 328 0.46 -12.23 27.15
N LYS A 329 1.07 -13.04 28.03
CA LYS A 329 2.09 -14.05 27.65
C LYS A 329 1.50 -15.30 27.03
N GLU A 330 0.20 -15.55 27.18
CA GLU A 330 -0.47 -16.72 26.60
C GLU A 330 -0.98 -16.41 25.19
N LYS A 331 -1.49 -15.19 24.99
CA LYS A 331 -1.99 -14.73 23.69
C LYS A 331 -0.94 -14.04 22.82
N PHE A 332 0.23 -13.75 23.39
CA PHE A 332 1.30 -13.01 22.73
C PHE A 332 0.86 -11.63 22.23
N THR A 333 0.14 -10.89 23.09
CA THR A 333 -0.30 -9.52 22.82
C THR A 333 0.22 -8.52 23.85
N VAL A 334 0.38 -7.27 23.43
CA VAL A 334 0.67 -6.12 24.28
C VAL A 334 -0.42 -5.06 24.08
N THR A 335 -0.82 -4.41 25.17
CA THR A 335 -1.90 -3.42 25.17
C THR A 335 -1.38 -2.11 25.72
N GLY A 336 -1.77 -1.01 25.07
CA GLY A 336 -1.49 0.35 25.50
C GLY A 336 -2.69 1.26 25.42
N THR A 337 -2.65 2.36 26.15
CA THR A 337 -3.73 3.37 26.16
C THR A 337 -3.19 4.72 25.72
N VAL A 338 -3.89 5.35 24.78
CA VAL A 338 -3.50 6.61 24.14
C VAL A 338 -4.63 7.63 24.11
N SER A 339 -4.28 8.90 23.96
CA SER A 339 -5.22 10.02 23.80
C SER A 339 -5.42 10.44 22.34
N SER A 340 -4.57 9.96 21.43
CA SER A 340 -4.61 10.22 19.98
C SER A 340 -4.08 9.02 19.21
N PHE A 341 -4.28 9.00 17.89
CA PHE A 341 -3.68 8.02 16.99
C PHE A 341 -2.48 8.62 16.24
N SER A 342 -1.46 7.79 16.09
CA SER A 342 -0.23 8.04 15.35
C SER A 342 0.37 6.69 15.01
N TRP A 343 1.66 6.65 14.70
CA TRP A 343 2.38 5.40 14.57
C TRP A 343 2.58 4.70 15.90
N PHE A 344 2.52 3.36 15.86
CA PHE A 344 2.78 2.46 16.96
C PHE A 344 3.89 1.48 16.60
N ALA A 345 4.58 0.97 17.60
CA ALA A 345 5.55 -0.09 17.46
C ALA A 345 5.50 -1.01 18.68
N VAL A 346 5.72 -2.32 18.46
CA VAL A 346 5.93 -3.25 19.57
C VAL A 346 7.39 -3.59 19.64
N GLY A 347 7.97 -3.52 20.83
CA GLY A 347 9.39 -3.77 21.01
C GLY A 347 9.81 -3.89 22.45
N GLN A 348 11.10 -3.98 22.67
CA GLN A 348 11.70 -3.85 23.99
C GLN A 348 12.77 -2.75 23.95
N PRO A 349 12.97 -1.99 25.04
CA PRO A 349 14.08 -1.06 25.10
C PRO A 349 15.40 -1.78 24.78
N ASN A 350 16.27 -1.17 23.98
CA ASN A 350 17.61 -1.73 23.69
C ASN A 350 18.62 -1.46 24.82
N PHE A 351 18.12 -1.05 25.99
CA PHE A 351 18.87 -0.83 27.21
C PHE A 351 17.98 -0.98 28.45
N SER A 352 18.59 -1.06 29.62
CA SER A 352 17.94 -1.08 30.92
C SER A 352 18.49 0.01 31.83
N ILE A 353 17.76 0.33 32.89
CA ILE A 353 18.14 1.34 33.87
C ILE A 353 18.44 0.64 35.19
N ASP A 354 19.67 0.82 35.67
CA ASP A 354 20.08 0.42 37.00
C ASP A 354 20.00 1.62 37.95
N TRP A 355 18.93 1.68 38.74
CA TRP A 355 18.70 2.75 39.71
C TRP A 355 19.61 2.60 40.93
N ARG A 356 20.23 3.69 41.34
CA ARG A 356 21.09 3.71 42.54
C ARG A 356 20.47 4.52 43.65
N LEU A 357 20.97 4.31 44.87
CA LEU A 357 20.64 5.16 46.01
C LEU A 357 20.81 6.65 45.63
N PRO A 358 19.89 7.53 46.08
CA PRO A 358 18.88 7.28 47.11
C PRO A 358 17.54 6.73 46.56
N LEU A 359 17.35 6.64 45.25
CA LEU A 359 16.08 6.22 44.65
C LEU A 359 15.90 4.70 44.63
N GLU A 360 16.99 3.94 44.49
CA GLU A 360 17.00 2.49 44.63
C GLU A 360 16.19 2.06 45.87
N ARG A 361 15.42 0.96 45.74
CA ARG A 361 14.53 0.44 46.79
C ARG A 361 15.24 -0.67 47.58
N PRO A 362 16.08 -0.39 48.60
CA PRO A 362 16.64 -1.44 49.43
C PRO A 362 15.49 -2.18 50.12
N ASN A 363 15.33 -3.46 49.80
CA ASN A 363 14.29 -4.36 50.33
C ASN A 363 12.85 -4.05 49.91
N GLY A 364 12.64 -3.40 48.75
CA GLY A 364 11.29 -3.21 48.17
C GLY A 364 10.41 -2.18 48.89
N ARG A 365 10.97 -1.38 49.81
CA ARG A 365 10.25 -0.25 50.43
C ARG A 365 10.29 0.98 49.53
N GLU A 366 9.25 1.80 49.59
CA GLU A 366 9.18 3.07 48.87
C GLU A 366 10.27 4.04 49.36
N SER A 367 10.84 4.78 48.41
CA SER A 367 11.81 5.84 48.69
C SER A 367 11.08 7.10 49.15
N VAL A 368 11.12 7.37 50.45
CA VAL A 368 10.42 8.50 51.08
C VAL A 368 11.41 9.60 51.44
N PHE A 369 11.17 10.80 50.94
CA PHE A 369 11.99 11.98 51.17
C PHE A 369 11.20 13.09 51.84
N SER A 370 11.85 13.85 52.71
CA SER A 370 11.24 15.03 53.32
C SER A 370 11.13 16.15 52.28
N LYS A 371 9.99 16.85 52.22
CA LYS A 371 9.77 18.06 51.41
C LYS A 371 10.75 19.19 51.75
N ARG A 372 11.39 19.15 52.93
CA ARG A 372 12.47 20.07 53.30
C ARG A 372 13.79 19.78 52.60
N ILE A 373 13.91 18.68 51.86
CA ILE A 373 15.10 18.41 51.04
C ILE A 373 15.22 19.50 49.98
N GLN A 374 16.40 20.10 49.85
CA GLN A 374 16.62 21.14 48.85
C GLN A 374 16.86 20.55 47.47
N ILE A 375 17.61 19.43 47.41
CA ILE A 375 18.03 18.76 46.19
C ILE A 375 17.94 17.25 46.40
N LEU A 376 17.24 16.55 45.52
CA LEU A 376 17.20 15.09 45.46
C LEU A 376 18.07 14.61 44.28
N PRO A 377 19.19 13.91 44.52
CA PRO A 377 19.98 13.32 43.45
C PRO A 377 19.27 12.10 42.89
N ILE A 378 19.10 12.08 41.57
CA ILE A 378 18.60 10.95 40.79
C ILE A 378 19.83 10.32 40.13
N ILE A 379 20.16 9.08 40.54
CA ILE A 379 21.39 8.40 40.12
C ILE A 379 21.03 7.08 39.45
N PHE A 380 21.56 6.85 38.25
CA PHE A 380 21.28 5.63 37.49
C PHE A 380 22.39 5.30 36.49
N SER A 381 22.44 4.04 36.04
CA SER A 381 23.28 3.59 34.94
C SER A 381 22.39 3.14 33.78
N LEU A 382 22.82 3.40 32.54
CA LEU A 382 22.24 2.77 31.36
C LEU A 382 23.04 1.53 31.06
N LEU A 383 22.37 0.39 30.89
CA LEU A 383 22.99 -0.89 30.57
C LEU A 383 22.43 -1.44 29.25
N ASP A 384 23.23 -2.07 28.41
CA ASP A 384 22.74 -2.78 27.22
C ASP A 384 22.07 -4.11 27.60
N ALA A 385 21.67 -4.88 26.59
CA ALA A 385 21.07 -6.20 26.77
C ALA A 385 21.98 -7.21 27.50
N ASP A 386 23.30 -7.02 27.44
CA ASP A 386 24.31 -7.85 28.13
C ASP A 386 24.62 -7.32 29.55
N GLY A 387 23.91 -6.28 30.00
CA GLY A 387 24.12 -5.64 31.29
C GLY A 387 25.40 -4.78 31.34
N GLN A 388 26.01 -4.47 30.20
CA GLN A 388 27.18 -3.60 30.13
C GLN A 388 26.78 -2.14 30.07
N TYR A 389 27.58 -1.28 30.71
CA TYR A 389 27.32 0.15 30.70
C TYR A 389 27.33 0.75 29.29
N VAL A 390 26.32 1.55 28.98
CA VAL A 390 26.18 2.29 27.72
C VAL A 390 26.31 3.78 27.97
N GLU A 391 27.20 4.43 27.23
CA GLU A 391 27.36 5.88 27.22
C GLU A 391 26.47 6.50 26.13
N ARG A 392 25.68 7.50 26.55
CA ARG A 392 24.75 8.28 25.73
C ARG A 392 24.80 9.75 26.17
N ASP A 393 24.77 10.64 25.20
CA ASP A 393 24.72 12.10 25.39
C ASP A 393 23.30 12.67 25.29
N ASP A 394 22.35 11.90 24.76
CA ASP A 394 20.95 12.24 24.55
C ASP A 394 20.02 11.68 25.63
N VAL A 395 20.47 11.73 26.89
CA VAL A 395 19.69 11.27 28.04
C VAL A 395 18.98 12.44 28.70
N THR A 396 17.71 12.26 29.06
CA THR A 396 16.91 13.24 29.80
C THR A 396 16.17 12.54 30.94
N VAL A 397 16.04 13.21 32.07
CA VAL A 397 15.25 12.73 33.21
C VAL A 397 13.98 13.57 33.33
N GLN A 398 12.83 12.90 33.38
CA GLN A 398 11.51 13.50 33.61
C GLN A 398 11.00 13.08 34.99
N VAL A 399 10.37 14.01 35.70
CA VAL A 399 9.66 13.76 36.95
C VAL A 399 8.19 14.07 36.73
N LEU A 400 7.35 13.09 37.01
CA LEU A 400 5.90 13.13 36.81
C LEU A 400 5.20 13.18 38.17
N ASN A 401 4.08 13.89 38.25
CA ASN A 401 3.19 13.83 39.42
C ASN A 401 2.28 12.58 39.36
N SER A 402 1.45 12.39 40.39
CA SER A 402 0.50 11.27 40.47
C SER A 402 -0.57 11.25 39.36
N SER A 403 -0.77 12.36 38.64
CA SER A 403 -1.64 12.43 37.45
C SER A 403 -0.90 12.14 36.14
N GLY A 404 0.41 11.87 36.18
CA GLY A 404 1.24 11.60 35.01
C GLY A 404 1.72 12.84 34.26
N GLU A 405 1.53 14.05 34.81
CA GLU A 405 2.00 15.29 34.21
C GLU A 405 3.49 15.51 34.53
N VAL A 406 4.28 15.89 33.54
CA VAL A 406 5.71 16.22 33.71
C VAL A 406 5.84 17.54 34.49
N VAL A 407 6.29 17.44 35.74
CA VAL A 407 6.54 18.60 36.62
C VAL A 407 7.97 19.11 36.55
N SER A 408 8.90 18.31 36.00
CA SER A 408 10.28 18.72 35.80
C SER A 408 10.97 17.85 34.75
N GLU A 409 11.83 18.46 33.93
CA GLU A 409 12.66 17.79 32.93
C GLU A 409 14.08 18.38 32.95
N PHE A 410 15.11 17.52 32.93
CA PHE A 410 16.50 17.98 32.95
C PHE A 410 17.49 16.92 32.43
N SER A 411 18.57 17.40 31.80
CA SER A 411 19.67 16.53 31.35
C SER A 411 20.58 16.14 32.53
N PRO A 412 20.85 14.84 32.72
CA PRO A 412 21.80 14.37 33.72
C PRO A 412 23.22 14.75 33.33
N ARG A 413 24.10 14.80 34.33
CA ARG A 413 25.55 14.85 34.11
C ARG A 413 26.11 13.43 34.14
N LEU A 414 26.95 13.12 33.16
CA LEU A 414 27.69 11.87 33.12
C LEU A 414 28.88 11.91 34.10
N ILE A 415 29.02 10.87 34.92
CA ILE A 415 30.11 10.68 35.87
C ILE A 415 30.88 9.40 35.52
N LEU A 416 32.14 9.57 35.10
CA LEU A 416 33.02 8.47 34.66
C LEU A 416 33.93 7.90 35.75
N ARG A 417 34.07 8.58 36.91
CA ARG A 417 34.81 8.08 38.07
C ARG A 417 33.87 7.28 38.97
N ASP A 418 34.34 6.14 39.50
CA ASP A 418 33.61 5.30 40.45
C ASP A 418 32.33 4.62 39.88
N GLY A 419 32.49 3.95 38.73
CA GLY A 419 31.48 2.99 38.24
C GLY A 419 30.43 3.56 37.29
N LYS A 420 30.82 4.44 36.35
CA LYS A 420 30.08 4.95 35.18
C LYS A 420 28.55 5.08 35.38
N PHE A 421 28.08 6.29 35.69
CA PHE A 421 26.66 6.55 35.95
C PHE A 421 26.26 7.98 35.61
N TYR A 422 24.96 8.21 35.53
CA TYR A 422 24.32 9.50 35.34
C TYR A 422 23.84 10.06 36.68
N ILE A 423 24.00 11.37 36.88
CA ILE A 423 23.45 12.09 38.02
C ILE A 423 22.63 13.30 37.58
N ALA A 424 21.40 13.36 38.05
CA ALA A 424 20.44 14.40 37.74
C ALA A 424 19.93 15.02 39.05
N MET A 425 20.02 16.33 39.21
CA MET A 425 19.78 17.00 40.50
C MET A 425 18.40 17.67 40.54
N LEU A 426 17.40 16.99 41.10
CA LEU A 426 16.05 17.53 41.24
C LEU A 426 16.02 18.59 42.33
N LYS A 427 15.79 19.85 41.97
CA LYS A 427 15.74 20.99 42.91
C LYS A 427 14.37 21.14 43.56
N VAL A 428 14.00 20.18 44.41
CA VAL A 428 12.67 20.05 45.05
C VAL A 428 12.16 21.37 45.63
N HIS A 429 12.99 22.11 46.35
CA HIS A 429 12.58 23.37 46.98
C HIS A 429 12.29 24.48 45.96
N GLN A 430 13.07 24.59 44.88
CA GLN A 430 12.89 25.62 43.85
C GLN A 430 11.65 25.37 42.98
N LEU A 431 11.34 24.09 42.75
CA LEU A 431 10.18 23.66 41.99
C LEU A 431 8.87 23.72 42.79
N HIS A 432 8.94 24.03 44.09
CA HIS A 432 7.78 24.11 44.99
C HIS A 432 6.89 22.84 44.96
N LEU A 433 7.49 21.67 44.72
CA LEU A 433 6.74 20.41 44.57
C LEU A 433 5.91 20.14 45.84
N PRO A 434 4.59 19.88 45.72
CA PRO A 434 3.76 19.50 46.87
C PRO A 434 4.21 18.18 47.49
N ALA A 435 3.66 17.88 48.67
CA ALA A 435 3.82 16.52 49.21
C ALA A 435 2.94 15.58 48.38
N GLY A 436 3.45 14.40 48.06
CA GLY A 436 2.78 13.47 47.17
C GLY A 436 3.70 12.41 46.58
N GLU A 437 3.10 11.57 45.74
CA GLU A 437 3.78 10.54 44.96
C GLU A 437 4.25 11.12 43.63
N TYR A 438 5.46 10.74 43.26
CA TYR A 438 6.11 11.17 42.03
C TYR A 438 6.78 9.98 41.36
N THR A 439 6.80 10.00 40.05
CA THR A 439 7.42 8.96 39.23
C THR A 439 8.54 9.57 38.40
N THR A 440 9.73 8.95 38.43
CA THR A 440 10.83 9.36 37.56
C THR A 440 10.86 8.49 36.31
N LYS A 441 10.98 9.11 35.13
CA LYS A 441 11.22 8.47 33.84
C LYS A 441 12.57 8.93 33.29
N VAL A 442 13.26 8.04 32.57
CA VAL A 442 14.43 8.40 31.76
C VAL A 442 14.02 8.31 30.30
N GLN A 443 14.36 9.33 29.52
CA GLN A 443 14.25 9.36 28.07
C GLN A 443 15.66 9.23 27.49
N VAL A 444 15.83 8.40 26.47
CA VAL A 444 17.09 8.27 25.72
C VAL A 444 16.78 8.49 24.24
N GLY A 445 17.39 9.52 23.65
CA GLY A 445 17.08 9.97 22.30
C GLY A 445 15.61 10.35 22.15
N ASN A 446 14.95 9.76 21.16
CA ASN A 446 13.53 9.94 20.90
C ASN A 446 12.65 8.84 21.53
N THR A 447 13.13 8.11 22.55
CA THR A 447 12.34 7.05 23.20
C THR A 447 12.28 7.23 24.72
N THR A 448 11.06 7.16 25.26
CA THR A 448 10.81 7.15 26.70
C THR A 448 10.85 5.71 27.22
N VAL A 449 11.51 5.48 28.35
CA VAL A 449 11.94 4.16 28.81
C VAL A 449 11.12 3.71 30.01
N SER A 450 10.84 2.41 30.05
CA SER A 450 9.89 1.76 30.95
C SER A 450 10.31 1.49 32.41
N PRO A 451 11.59 1.48 32.84
CA PRO A 451 11.86 1.38 34.28
C PRO A 451 11.61 2.75 34.92
N THR A 452 10.37 3.00 35.31
CA THR A 452 10.06 4.12 36.18
C THR A 452 10.46 3.81 37.61
N ILE A 453 10.74 4.85 38.40
CA ILE A 453 10.92 4.68 39.84
C ILE A 453 10.09 5.71 40.59
N ASP A 454 9.21 5.21 41.46
CA ASP A 454 8.35 6.05 42.28
C ASP A 454 9.06 6.45 43.58
N PHE A 455 8.79 7.68 44.02
CA PHE A 455 9.23 8.21 45.30
C PHE A 455 8.15 9.11 45.91
N ILE A 456 8.21 9.31 47.23
CA ILE A 456 7.25 10.11 47.97
C ILE A 456 7.94 11.33 48.58
N LEU A 457 7.37 12.52 48.39
CA LEU A 457 7.72 13.72 49.14
C LEU A 457 6.74 13.91 50.32
N LYS A 458 7.25 13.98 51.55
CA LYS A 458 6.46 14.19 52.78
C LYS A 458 6.78 15.49 53.51
#